data_AF-A0A5J4QGP3-F1
#
_entry.id   AF-A0A5J4QGP3-F1
#
_cell.length_a   1.000
_cell.length_b   1.000
_cell.length_c   1.000
_cell.angle_alpha   90.00
_cell.angle_beta   90.00
_cell.angle_gamma   90.00
#
_symmetry.space_group_name_H-M   'P 1'
#
loop_
_entity.id
_entity.type
_entity.pdbx_description
1 polymer ?
#
loop_
_entity_poly.entity_id
_entity_poly.type
_entity_poly.pdbx_seq_one_letter_code
_entity_poly.pdbx_strand_id
1 'polypeptide(L)' 'MDFLKSHKEIYSYLDNDEAGQRVTQFIKSNCASVNDRSKQYAGFKDLNDYLCQKPMVKPEVKAKKFGLKR' A
#
# COMPACT_ATOMS: atom_id res chain seq x y z
N MET A 1 6.95 -12.40 -15.83
CA MET A 1 5.61 -12.33 -15.19
C MET A 1 5.15 -13.68 -14.64
N ASP A 2 5.89 -14.75 -14.88
CA ASP A 2 5.54 -16.12 -14.46
C ASP A 2 5.48 -16.30 -12.94
N PHE A 3 6.30 -15.55 -12.20
CA PHE A 3 6.24 -15.51 -10.74
C PHE A 3 4.86 -15.04 -10.26
N LEU A 4 4.39 -13.90 -10.77
CA LEU A 4 3.07 -13.36 -10.44
C LEU A 4 1.93 -14.30 -10.90
N LYS A 5 2.01 -14.84 -12.12
CA LYS A 5 0.98 -15.76 -12.66
C LYS A 5 0.86 -17.08 -11.88
N SER A 6 1.92 -17.51 -11.20
CA SER A 6 1.90 -18.72 -10.36
C SER A 6 1.11 -18.51 -9.06
N HIS A 7 0.96 -17.26 -8.61
CA HIS A 7 0.15 -16.93 -7.44
C HIS A 7 -1.33 -16.89 -7.79
N LYS A 8 -2.15 -17.59 -7.01
CA LYS A 8 -3.62 -17.62 -7.16
C LYS A 8 -4.26 -16.24 -7.06
N GLU A 9 -3.73 -15.40 -6.18
CA GLU A 9 -4.25 -14.06 -5.91
C GLU A 9 -3.10 -13.09 -5.72
N ILE A 10 -3.17 -11.95 -6.39
CA ILE A 10 -2.16 -10.90 -6.31
C ILE A 10 -2.86 -9.63 -5.85
N TYR A 11 -2.36 -9.00 -4.79
CA TYR A 11 -2.96 -7.78 -4.27
C TYR A 11 -2.05 -6.60 -4.58
N SER A 12 -2.53 -5.65 -5.39
CA SER A 12 -1.77 -4.44 -5.72
C SER A 12 -2.20 -3.27 -4.83
N TYR A 13 -1.24 -2.74 -4.07
CA TYR A 13 -1.38 -1.56 -3.23
C TYR A 13 -0.53 -0.43 -3.83
N LEU A 14 -1.03 0.18 -4.91
CA LEU A 14 -0.37 1.28 -5.61
C LEU A 14 -0.94 2.63 -5.15
N ASP A 15 -0.17 3.69 -5.33
CA ASP A 15 -0.62 5.06 -5.05
C ASP A 15 -1.83 5.43 -5.92
N ASN A 16 -2.72 6.30 -5.42
CA ASN A 16 -3.89 6.76 -6.18
C ASN A 16 -3.57 7.81 -7.25
N ASP A 17 -2.31 7.98 -7.58
CA ASP A 17 -1.85 8.88 -8.63
C ASP A 17 -1.96 8.22 -10.02
N GLU A 18 -1.85 9.05 -11.06
CA GLU A 18 -1.96 8.63 -12.47
C GLU A 18 -0.96 7.50 -12.82
N ALA A 19 0.23 7.54 -12.21
CA ALA A 19 1.24 6.49 -12.35
C ALA A 19 0.77 5.15 -11.76
N GLY A 20 0.17 5.17 -10.57
CA GLY A 20 -0.37 3.97 -9.93
C GLY A 20 -1.51 3.36 -10.74
N GLN A 21 -2.40 4.19 -11.28
CA GLN A 21 -3.48 3.73 -12.17
C GLN A 21 -2.96 3.07 -13.45
N ARG A 22 -1.93 3.66 -14.09
CA ARG A 22 -1.27 3.06 -15.26
C ARG A 22 -0.67 1.70 -14.94
N VAL A 23 0.02 1.57 -13.81
CA VAL A 23 0.63 0.30 -13.38
C VAL A 23 -0.45 -0.73 -13.06
N THR A 24 -1.52 -0.35 -12.36
CA THR A 24 -2.66 -1.25 -12.09
C THR A 24 -3.28 -1.77 -13.39
N GLN A 25 -3.50 -0.90 -14.37
CA GLN A 25 -4.00 -1.32 -15.70
C GLN A 25 -3.03 -2.26 -16.41
N PHE A 26 -1.72 -1.96 -16.37
CA PHE A 26 -0.70 -2.80 -16.96
C PHE A 26 -0.67 -4.19 -16.32
N ILE A 27 -0.67 -4.26 -14.98
CA ILE A 27 -0.69 -5.54 -14.26
C ILE A 27 -1.99 -6.29 -14.55
N LYS A 28 -3.14 -5.61 -14.58
CA LYS A 28 -4.45 -6.22 -14.86
C LYS A 28 -4.55 -6.78 -16.26
N SER A 29 -3.92 -6.12 -17.24
CA SER A 29 -3.83 -6.61 -18.61
C SER A 29 -2.91 -7.85 -18.72
N ASN A 30 -1.87 -7.92 -17.89
CA ASN A 30 -0.90 -9.03 -17.90
C ASN A 30 -1.26 -10.20 -16.96
N CYS A 31 -2.07 -9.95 -15.93
CA CYS A 31 -2.44 -10.86 -14.85
C CYS A 31 -3.92 -10.66 -14.48
N ALA A 32 -4.78 -11.60 -14.88
CA ALA A 32 -6.21 -11.56 -14.56
C ALA A 32 -6.52 -11.73 -13.06
N SER A 33 -5.62 -12.35 -12.30
CA SER A 33 -5.77 -12.61 -10.86
C SER A 33 -5.30 -11.45 -9.97
N VAL A 34 -5.00 -10.28 -10.55
CA VAL A 34 -4.66 -9.10 -9.74
C VAL A 34 -5.92 -8.43 -9.19
N ASN A 35 -5.90 -8.20 -7.90
CA ASN A 35 -6.94 -7.51 -7.18
C ASN A 35 -6.43 -6.13 -6.77
N ASP A 36 -7.06 -5.11 -7.35
CA ASP A 36 -6.74 -3.72 -7.12
C ASP A 36 -7.26 -3.26 -5.76
N ARG A 37 -6.34 -3.03 -4.82
CA ARG A 37 -6.66 -2.57 -3.45
C ARG A 37 -6.63 -1.05 -3.32
N SER A 38 -6.22 -0.31 -4.36
CA SER A 38 -6.24 1.16 -4.36
C SER A 38 -7.63 1.72 -4.05
N LYS A 39 -8.69 1.04 -4.52
CA LYS A 39 -10.10 1.34 -4.21
C LYS A 39 -10.42 1.41 -2.72
N GLN A 40 -9.74 0.63 -1.89
CA GLN A 40 -10.01 0.59 -0.44
C GLN A 40 -9.57 1.89 0.25
N TYR A 41 -8.65 2.62 -0.35
CA TYR A 41 -8.14 3.90 0.13
C TYR A 41 -8.21 4.98 -0.95
N ALA A 42 -9.18 4.90 -1.88
CA ALA A 42 -9.30 5.82 -3.03
C ALA A 42 -9.44 7.31 -2.65
N GLY A 43 -9.78 7.62 -1.39
CA GLY A 43 -9.83 8.99 -0.85
C GLY A 43 -8.51 9.48 -0.25
N PHE A 44 -7.45 8.69 -0.32
CA PHE A 44 -6.15 8.95 0.31
C PHE A 44 -5.05 8.83 -0.73
N LYS A 45 -3.93 9.53 -0.55
CA LYS A 45 -2.85 9.55 -1.53
C LYS A 45 -2.23 8.16 -1.74
N ASP A 46 -2.05 7.47 -0.64
CA ASP A 46 -1.44 6.15 -0.58
C ASP A 46 -1.93 5.38 0.65
N LEU A 47 -1.51 4.12 0.77
CA LEU A 47 -1.88 3.28 1.90
C LEU A 47 -1.37 3.85 3.24
N ASN A 48 -0.20 4.50 3.28
CA ASN A 48 0.31 5.08 4.52
C ASN A 48 -0.51 6.28 4.95
N ASP A 49 -0.95 7.12 4.02
CA ASP A 49 -1.86 8.23 4.32
C ASP A 49 -3.19 7.72 4.90
N TYR A 50 -3.75 6.66 4.31
CA TYR A 50 -4.93 5.99 4.86
C TYR A 50 -4.72 5.41 6.26
N LEU A 51 -3.57 4.81 6.51
CA LEU A 51 -3.23 4.23 7.82
C LEU A 51 -2.93 5.30 8.88
N CYS A 52 -2.35 6.44 8.48
CA CYS A 52 -2.04 7.55 9.36
C CYS A 52 -3.30 8.33 9.78
N GLN A 53 -4.26 8.48 8.85
CA GLN A 53 -5.55 9.10 9.12
C GLN A 53 -6.50 8.20 9.93
N LYS A 54 -6.29 6.88 9.92
CA LYS A 54 -6.93 6.01 10.91
C LYS A 54 -6.32 6.29 12.28
N PRO A 55 -7.13 6.37 13.36
CA PRO A 55 -6.59 6.38 14.70
C PRO A 55 -5.86 5.05 14.91
N MET A 56 -4.54 5.07 14.69
CA MET A 56 -3.68 3.98 15.07
C MET A 56 -3.92 3.80 16.57
N VAL A 57 -4.50 2.66 16.96
CA VAL A 57 -4.22 2.09 18.27
C VAL A 57 -2.70 2.00 18.32
N LYS A 58 -2.09 3.02 18.93
CA LYS A 58 -0.63 3.16 18.99
C LYS A 58 -0.12 1.85 19.59
N PRO A 59 0.65 1.02 18.87
CA PRO A 59 1.49 0.09 19.60
C PRO A 59 2.34 0.98 20.52
N GLU A 60 2.36 0.65 21.80
CA GLU A 60 3.13 1.37 22.82
C GLU A 60 4.62 1.26 22.47
N VAL A 61 5.09 2.07 21.53
CA VAL A 61 6.51 2.23 21.26
C VAL A 61 7.03 3.06 22.43
N LYS A 62 7.52 2.35 23.46
CA LYS A 62 8.30 2.95 24.54
C LYS A 62 9.45 3.70 23.90
N ALA A 63 9.31 5.02 23.78
CA ALA A 63 10.35 5.90 23.29
C ALA A 63 11.58 5.70 24.17
N LYS A 64 12.59 5.01 23.65
CA LYS A 64 13.93 5.00 24.25
C LYS A 64 14.49 6.40 24.06
N LYS A 65 14.47 7.18 25.14
CA LYS A 65 15.03 8.52 25.22
C LYS A 65 16.53 8.44 24.95
N PHE A 66 16.97 8.76 23.74
CA PHE A 66 18.39 9.03 23.50
C PHE A 66 18.67 10.45 23.97
N GLY A 67 19.16 10.57 25.21
CA GLY A 67 19.53 11.86 25.78
C GLY A 67 20.78 12.38 25.09
N LEU A 68 20.64 13.40 24.25
CA LEU A 68 21.77 14.24 23.89
C LEU A 68 22.10 15.11 25.11
N LYS A 69 23.19 14.76 25.80
CA LYS A 69 23.76 15.58 26.87
C LYS A 69 24.28 16.88 26.27
N ARG A 70 24.06 17.95 27.03
CA ARG A 70 24.32 19.37 26.73
C ARG A 70 25.78 19.65 26.45
#